data_AF-A0A3E0MNT0-F1
#
_entry.id   AF-A0A3E0MNT0-F1
#
_cell.length_a   1.000
_cell.length_b   1.000
_cell.length_c   1.000
_cell.angle_alpha   90.00
_cell.angle_beta   90.00
_cell.angle_gamma   90.00
#
_symmetry.space_group_name_H-M   'P 1'
#
loop_
_entity.id
_entity.type
_entity.pdbx_description
1 polymer ?
#
loop_
_entity_poly.entity_id
_entity_poly.type
_entity_poly.pdbx_seq_one_letter_code
_entity_poly.pdbx_strand_id
1 'polypeptide(L)'
;MRFFRSIANQFVFAGVVLFILNLWFFPEPKPQLGPPNPERVQLQAEALQQLQQTQLTEQQIDLIKKRELREELLFVEAVERGVIDQDLVVQRRLIRNMRFMSPEREATDEELLAEAWELRLHLADEVVRRRTVQVMETLIVATQPPYTPTDAELLEEYNSRISEFEEPARLSFAHVFLRPDTTDERAETLVKAVKAGAIPDEARSSSDVFLAGYRFRNSSLLDISRQFGDQFAIELSAKLSD
;
A
#
# COMPACT_ATOMS: atom_id res chain seq x y z
N MET A 1 33.47 -46.66 -27.49
CA MET A 1 33.26 -45.23 -27.80
C MET A 1 33.06 -45.02 -29.33
N ARG A 2 31.90 -45.40 -29.90
CA ARG A 2 31.58 -45.16 -31.33
C ARG A 2 30.96 -43.79 -31.60
N PHE A 3 30.64 -43.03 -30.56
CA PHE A 3 29.89 -41.77 -30.66
C PHE A 3 30.68 -40.64 -31.33
N PHE A 4 32.00 -40.58 -31.13
CA PHE A 4 32.87 -39.53 -31.68
C PHE A 4 33.45 -39.82 -33.07
N ARG A 5 33.06 -40.92 -33.73
CA ARG A 5 33.52 -41.20 -35.11
C ARG A 5 32.68 -40.52 -36.19
N SER A 6 31.45 -40.13 -35.86
CA SER A 6 30.58 -39.40 -36.77
C SER A 6 30.88 -37.90 -36.70
N ILE A 7 31.16 -37.28 -37.85
CA ILE A 7 31.39 -35.83 -37.98
C ILE A 7 30.19 -35.05 -37.43
N ALA A 8 28.96 -35.55 -37.63
CA ALA A 8 27.75 -34.91 -37.11
C ALA A 8 27.73 -34.83 -35.58
N ASN A 9 28.17 -35.88 -34.89
CA ASN A 9 28.17 -35.91 -33.42
C ASN A 9 29.26 -35.00 -32.84
N GLN A 10 30.42 -34.89 -33.52
CA GLN A 10 31.47 -33.95 -33.14
C GLN A 10 31.00 -32.50 -33.31
N PHE A 11 30.27 -32.20 -34.39
CA PHE A 11 29.69 -30.87 -34.62
C PHE A 11 28.68 -30.50 -33.54
N VAL A 12 27.76 -31.42 -33.18
CA VAL A 12 26.81 -31.18 -32.08
C VAL A 12 27.52 -30.98 -30.75
N PHE A 13 28.52 -31.82 -30.44
CA PHE A 13 29.28 -31.69 -29.19
C PHE A 13 30.03 -30.35 -29.12
N ALA A 14 30.73 -29.97 -30.19
CA ALA A 14 31.41 -28.69 -30.27
C ALA A 14 30.43 -27.51 -30.16
N GLY A 15 29.25 -27.62 -30.77
CA GLY A 15 28.19 -26.64 -30.66
C GLY A 15 27.65 -26.50 -29.24
N VAL A 16 27.42 -27.61 -28.52
CA VAL A 16 27.01 -27.60 -27.11
C VAL A 16 28.10 -26.99 -26.22
N VAL A 17 29.36 -27.37 -26.43
CA VAL A 17 30.49 -26.80 -25.68
C VAL A 17 30.61 -25.30 -25.93
N LEU A 18 30.54 -24.85 -27.19
CA LEU A 18 30.55 -23.44 -27.53
C LEU A 18 29.35 -22.69 -26.95
N PHE A 19 28.16 -23.29 -26.95
CA PHE A 19 26.96 -22.69 -26.37
C PHE A 19 27.10 -22.52 -24.85
N ILE A 20 27.60 -23.52 -24.13
CA ILE A 20 27.86 -23.43 -22.68
C ILE A 20 28.94 -22.38 -22.40
N LEU A 21 30.03 -22.37 -23.17
CA LEU A 21 31.08 -21.36 -23.04
C LEU A 21 30.52 -19.95 -23.32
N ASN A 22 29.65 -19.80 -24.31
CA ASN A 22 29.02 -18.54 -24.63
C ASN A 22 28.14 -18.04 -23.48
N LEU A 23 27.31 -18.90 -22.87
CA LEU A 23 26.50 -18.54 -21.71
C LEU A 23 27.35 -18.13 -20.49
N TRP A 24 28.53 -18.73 -20.32
CA TRP A 24 29.44 -18.38 -19.24
C TRP A 24 30.15 -17.04 -19.49
N PHE A 25 30.73 -16.86 -20.68
CA PHE A 25 31.51 -15.65 -21.01
C PHE A 25 30.62 -14.43 -21.32
N PHE A 26 29.39 -14.66 -21.77
CA PHE A 26 28.44 -13.61 -22.16
C PHE A 26 27.09 -13.84 -21.48
N PRO A 27 27.00 -13.64 -20.16
CA PRO A 27 25.70 -13.62 -19.49
C PRO A 27 24.85 -12.48 -20.05
N GLU A 28 23.52 -12.64 -20.04
CA GLU A 28 22.61 -11.57 -20.48
C GLU A 28 22.89 -10.29 -19.69
N PRO A 29 23.11 -9.15 -20.38
CA PRO A 29 23.41 -7.90 -19.71
C PRO A 29 22.22 -7.51 -18.83
N LYS A 30 22.49 -7.06 -17.60
CA LYS A 30 21.43 -6.56 -16.72
C LYS A 30 20.69 -5.41 -17.42
N PRO A 31 19.36 -5.36 -17.32
CA PRO A 31 18.59 -4.26 -17.88
C PRO A 31 19.10 -2.93 -17.31
N GLN A 32 19.47 -2.01 -18.19
CA GLN A 32 19.94 -0.69 -17.79
C GLN A 32 18.74 0.24 -17.69
N LEU A 33 18.35 0.56 -16.45
CA LEU A 33 17.35 1.58 -16.18
C LEU A 33 18.00 2.96 -16.22
N GLY A 34 17.29 3.92 -16.82
CA GLY A 34 17.60 5.33 -16.66
C GLY A 34 17.38 5.81 -15.22
N PRO A 35 17.67 7.09 -14.91
CA PRO A 35 17.29 7.68 -13.64
C PRO A 35 15.76 7.59 -13.45
N PRO A 36 15.26 7.51 -12.19
CA PRO A 36 13.83 7.48 -11.93
C PRO A 36 13.18 8.73 -12.51
N ASN A 37 11.99 8.59 -13.07
CA ASN A 37 11.27 9.71 -13.66
C ASN A 37 10.99 10.77 -12.57
N PRO A 38 11.55 12.00 -12.70
CA PRO A 38 11.45 13.01 -11.65
C PRO A 38 10.02 13.47 -11.42
N GLU A 39 9.19 13.55 -12.47
CA GLU A 39 7.79 13.98 -12.37
C GLU A 39 6.96 12.96 -11.58
N ARG A 40 7.16 11.66 -11.83
CA ARG A 40 6.43 10.62 -11.09
C ARG A 40 6.85 10.53 -9.64
N VAL A 41 8.15 10.64 -9.36
CA VAL A 41 8.66 10.71 -7.99
C VAL A 41 8.06 11.91 -7.26
N GLN A 42 7.97 13.06 -7.92
CA GLN A 42 7.34 14.26 -7.36
C GLN A 42 5.84 14.06 -7.09
N LEU A 43 5.07 13.54 -8.06
CA LEU A 43 3.64 13.28 -7.88
C LEU A 43 3.36 12.31 -6.73
N GLN A 44 4.19 11.26 -6.60
CA GLN A 44 4.09 10.31 -5.49
C GLN A 44 4.44 10.95 -4.15
N ALA A 45 5.44 11.84 -4.11
CA ALA A 45 5.81 12.59 -2.92
C ALA A 45 4.71 13.56 -2.49
N GLU A 46 4.14 14.32 -3.42
CA GLU A 46 3.04 15.25 -3.18
C GLU A 46 1.80 14.53 -2.64
N ALA A 47 1.43 13.39 -3.24
CA ALA A 47 0.32 12.58 -2.77
C ALA A 47 0.51 12.11 -1.30
N LEU A 48 1.71 11.69 -0.93
CA LEU A 48 2.01 11.27 0.45
C LEU A 48 2.05 12.45 1.43
N GLN A 49 2.56 13.60 1.02
CA GLN A 49 2.55 14.81 1.84
C GLN A 49 1.12 15.28 2.15
N GLN A 50 0.24 15.23 1.16
CA GLN A 50 -1.18 15.56 1.35
C GLN A 50 -1.86 14.64 2.35
N LEU A 51 -1.53 13.34 2.33
CA LEU A 51 -2.09 12.36 3.27
C LEU A 51 -1.52 12.52 4.70
N GLN A 52 -0.23 12.78 4.85
CA GLN A 52 0.43 12.86 6.16
C GLN A 52 0.38 14.27 6.79
N GLN A 53 -0.01 15.29 6.02
CA GLN A 53 0.01 16.70 6.42
C GLN A 53 1.37 17.16 7.01
N THR A 54 2.46 16.49 6.64
CA THR A 54 3.82 16.70 7.14
C THR A 54 4.82 16.54 6.00
N GLN A 55 5.98 17.20 6.12
CA GLN A 55 7.05 17.11 5.15
C GLN A 55 7.72 15.73 5.19
N LEU A 56 8.00 15.15 4.02
CA LEU A 56 8.60 13.82 3.93
C LEU A 56 10.05 13.82 4.38
N THR A 57 10.45 12.75 5.06
CA THR A 57 11.84 12.50 5.42
C THR A 57 12.65 12.05 4.20
N GLU A 58 13.98 12.20 4.24
CA GLU A 58 14.86 11.72 3.16
C GLU A 58 14.71 10.23 2.89
N GLN A 59 14.48 9.44 3.95
CA GLN A 59 14.23 7.99 3.83
C GLN A 59 12.94 7.70 3.07
N GLN A 60 11.86 8.46 3.32
CA GLN A 60 10.61 8.30 2.58
C GLN A 60 10.80 8.64 1.09
N ILE A 61 11.57 9.68 0.78
CA ILE A 61 11.89 10.05 -0.61
C ILE A 61 12.72 8.95 -1.29
N ASP A 62 13.69 8.35 -0.60
CA ASP A 62 14.47 7.22 -1.13
C ASP A 62 13.59 6.00 -1.43
N LEU A 63 12.63 5.69 -0.55
CA LEU A 63 11.67 4.60 -0.78
C LEU A 63 10.79 4.87 -2.01
N ILE A 64 10.35 6.11 -2.24
CA ILE A 64 9.59 6.49 -3.43
C ILE A 64 10.45 6.26 -4.69
N LYS A 65 11.71 6.70 -4.69
CA LYS A 65 12.63 6.48 -5.82
C LYS A 65 12.84 5.00 -6.11
N LYS A 66 13.06 4.19 -5.07
CA LYS A 66 13.22 2.74 -5.21
C LYS A 66 11.97 2.06 -5.76
N ARG A 67 10.78 2.50 -5.33
CA ARG A 67 9.51 2.02 -5.87
C ARG A 67 9.38 2.37 -7.35
N GLU A 68 9.61 3.63 -7.73
CA GLU A 68 9.55 4.06 -9.13
C GLU A 68 10.50 3.25 -10.02
N LEU A 69 11.73 3.02 -9.58
CA LEU A 69 12.69 2.20 -10.32
C LEU A 69 12.22 0.74 -10.49
N ARG A 70 11.61 0.16 -9.44
CA ARG A 70 11.04 -1.18 -9.52
C ARG A 70 9.89 -1.25 -10.49
N GLU A 71 8.97 -0.29 -10.43
CA GLU A 71 7.81 -0.24 -11.33
C GLU A 71 8.24 -0.05 -12.78
N GLU A 72 9.24 0.80 -13.04
CA GLU A 72 9.78 0.98 -14.39
C GLU A 72 10.45 -0.31 -14.91
N LEU A 73 11.21 -1.01 -14.06
CA LEU A 73 11.80 -2.30 -14.42
C LEU A 73 10.73 -3.33 -14.79
N LEU A 74 9.70 -3.47 -13.95
CA LEU A 74 8.60 -4.40 -14.19
C LEU A 74 7.82 -4.03 -15.44
N PHE A 75 7.60 -2.74 -15.68
CA PHE A 75 6.92 -2.25 -16.87
C PHE A 75 7.70 -2.57 -18.15
N VAL A 76 9.01 -2.29 -18.18
CA VAL A 76 9.86 -2.59 -19.35
C VAL A 76 9.86 -4.09 -19.64
N GLU A 77 10.11 -4.91 -18.61
CA GLU A 77 10.12 -6.37 -18.75
C GLU A 77 8.78 -6.91 -19.27
N ALA A 78 7.67 -6.36 -18.77
CA ALA A 78 6.34 -6.76 -19.16
C ALA A 78 6.02 -6.42 -20.63
N VAL A 79 6.45 -5.24 -21.08
CA VAL A 79 6.30 -4.79 -22.47
C VAL A 79 7.16 -5.66 -23.39
N GLU A 80 8.41 -5.95 -23.02
CA GLU A 80 9.31 -6.81 -23.79
C GLU A 80 8.76 -8.23 -23.95
N ARG A 81 8.05 -8.74 -22.93
CA ARG A 81 7.40 -10.05 -22.95
C ARG A 81 6.03 -10.08 -23.64
N GLY A 82 5.49 -8.93 -24.04
CA GLY A 82 4.16 -8.84 -24.65
C GLY A 82 3.02 -9.30 -23.73
N VAL A 83 3.17 -9.21 -22.41
CA VAL A 83 2.19 -9.80 -21.46
C VAL A 83 0.83 -9.13 -21.49
N ILE A 84 0.74 -7.92 -22.07
CA ILE A 84 -0.48 -7.13 -22.14
C ILE A 84 -1.16 -7.16 -23.52
N ASP A 85 -0.58 -7.83 -24.51
CA ASP A 85 -1.08 -7.81 -25.89
C ASP A 85 -2.53 -8.32 -25.98
N GLN A 86 -2.86 -9.31 -25.14
CA GLN A 86 -4.18 -9.92 -25.04
C GLN A 86 -4.97 -9.48 -23.79
N ASP A 87 -4.47 -8.50 -23.03
CA ASP A 87 -5.16 -8.03 -21.83
C ASP A 87 -6.37 -7.15 -22.22
N LEU A 88 -7.58 -7.67 -21.96
CA LEU A 88 -8.83 -6.99 -22.31
C LEU A 88 -9.01 -5.64 -21.59
N VAL A 89 -8.43 -5.45 -20.41
CA VAL A 89 -8.50 -4.18 -19.68
C VAL A 89 -7.65 -3.15 -20.42
N VAL A 90 -6.45 -3.52 -20.86
CA VAL A 90 -5.57 -2.68 -21.68
C VAL A 90 -6.24 -2.35 -23.01
N GLN A 91 -6.73 -3.34 -23.75
CA GLN A 91 -7.38 -3.11 -25.05
C GLN A 91 -8.57 -2.15 -24.93
N ARG A 92 -9.46 -2.37 -23.95
CA ARG A 92 -10.60 -1.47 -23.69
C ARG A 92 -10.17 -0.06 -23.29
N ARG A 93 -9.08 0.06 -22.54
CA ARG A 93 -8.51 1.36 -22.15
C ARG A 93 -7.98 2.12 -23.36
N LEU A 94 -7.24 1.44 -24.24
CA LEU A 94 -6.71 2.02 -25.47
C LEU A 94 -7.82 2.47 -26.43
N ILE A 95 -8.83 1.64 -26.66
CA ILE A 95 -10.00 1.99 -27.47
C ILE A 95 -10.71 3.22 -26.90
N ARG A 96 -10.89 3.26 -25.57
CA ARG A 96 -11.51 4.42 -24.89
C ARG A 96 -10.70 5.70 -25.10
N ASN A 97 -9.38 5.63 -25.03
CA ASN A 97 -8.51 6.78 -25.26
C ASN A 97 -8.63 7.27 -26.71
N MET A 98 -8.66 6.36 -27.69
CA MET A 98 -8.84 6.74 -29.10
C MET A 98 -10.20 7.41 -29.35
N ARG A 99 -11.28 6.86 -28.79
CA ARG A 99 -12.62 7.47 -28.88
C ARG A 99 -12.69 8.84 -28.21
N PHE A 100 -11.94 9.04 -27.12
CA PHE A 100 -11.84 10.34 -26.47
C PHE A 100 -11.09 11.37 -27.34
N MET A 101 -10.03 10.95 -28.03
CA MET A 101 -9.25 11.82 -28.92
C MET A 101 -9.99 12.17 -30.22
N SER A 102 -10.86 11.30 -30.71
CA SER A 102 -11.66 11.51 -31.93
C SER A 102 -13.13 11.12 -31.75
N PRO A 103 -13.93 11.93 -31.02
CA PRO A 103 -15.31 11.57 -30.67
C PRO A 103 -16.27 11.43 -31.86
N GLU A 104 -16.01 12.17 -32.94
CA GLU A 104 -16.87 12.21 -34.14
C GLU A 104 -16.51 11.13 -35.17
N ARG A 105 -15.40 10.42 -34.97
CA ARG A 105 -14.93 9.40 -35.92
C ARG A 105 -15.65 8.08 -35.66
N GLU A 106 -16.38 7.60 -36.64
CA GLU A 106 -16.89 6.23 -36.66
C GLU A 106 -15.79 5.28 -37.14
N ALA A 107 -15.28 4.45 -36.22
CA ALA A 107 -14.32 3.39 -36.50
C ALA A 107 -14.65 2.19 -35.62
N THR A 108 -14.31 0.99 -36.11
CA THR A 108 -14.48 -0.26 -35.37
C THR A 108 -13.48 -0.34 -34.21
N ASP A 109 -13.79 -1.16 -33.19
CA ASP A 109 -12.89 -1.37 -32.06
C ASP A 109 -11.53 -1.95 -32.48
N GLU A 110 -11.51 -2.78 -33.54
CA GLU A 110 -10.28 -3.36 -34.08
C GLU A 110 -9.39 -2.31 -34.74
N GLU A 111 -9.98 -1.42 -35.56
CA GLU A 111 -9.25 -0.30 -36.18
C GLU A 111 -8.70 0.66 -35.12
N LEU A 112 -9.52 1.03 -34.13
CA LEU A 112 -9.10 1.91 -33.03
C LEU A 112 -7.99 1.27 -32.19
N LEU A 113 -8.07 -0.04 -31.94
CA LEU A 113 -7.05 -0.75 -31.18
C LEU A 113 -5.73 -0.80 -31.96
N ALA A 114 -5.76 -1.15 -33.24
CA ALA A 114 -4.58 -1.18 -34.10
C ALA A 114 -3.88 0.20 -34.13
N GLU A 115 -4.65 1.26 -34.34
CA GLU A 115 -4.14 2.63 -34.35
C GLU A 115 -3.57 3.03 -32.98
N ALA A 116 -4.20 2.65 -31.86
CA ALA A 116 -3.68 2.92 -30.52
C ALA A 116 -2.30 2.27 -30.27
N TRP A 117 -2.05 1.09 -30.84
CA TRP A 117 -0.75 0.41 -30.79
C TRP A 117 0.28 1.10 -31.69
N GLU A 118 -0.10 1.50 -32.91
CA GLU A 118 0.76 2.26 -33.81
C GLU A 118 1.21 3.59 -33.20
N LEU A 119 0.29 4.28 -32.51
CA LEU A 119 0.55 5.51 -31.76
C LEU A 119 1.26 5.28 -30.42
N ARG A 120 1.53 4.02 -30.05
CA ARG A 120 2.19 3.60 -28.80
C ARG A 120 1.51 4.14 -27.53
N LEU A 121 0.19 4.26 -27.54
CA LEU A 121 -0.56 4.81 -26.39
C LEU A 121 -0.40 3.97 -25.12
N HIS A 122 -0.13 2.68 -25.25
CA HIS A 122 0.15 1.77 -24.12
C HIS A 122 1.42 2.15 -23.32
N LEU A 123 2.35 2.92 -23.90
CA LEU A 123 3.57 3.38 -23.22
C LEU A 123 3.34 4.63 -22.36
N ALA A 124 2.37 5.46 -22.77
CA ALA A 124 2.11 6.77 -22.19
C ALA A 124 0.92 6.79 -21.22
N ASP A 125 -0.04 5.86 -21.35
CA ASP A 125 -1.21 5.82 -20.46
C ASP A 125 -0.87 5.22 -19.10
N GLU A 126 -1.06 6.01 -18.05
CA GLU A 126 -0.75 5.64 -16.66
C GLU A 126 -1.61 4.47 -16.14
N VAL A 127 -2.85 4.32 -16.62
CA VAL A 127 -3.72 3.20 -16.22
C VAL A 127 -3.24 1.91 -16.88
N VAL A 128 -2.86 1.96 -18.16
CA VAL A 128 -2.23 0.84 -18.86
C VAL A 128 -0.92 0.46 -18.16
N ARG A 129 -0.05 1.43 -17.86
CA ARG A 129 1.21 1.19 -17.13
C ARG A 129 1.01 0.46 -15.81
N ARG A 130 0.11 0.94 -14.94
CA ARG A 130 -0.19 0.27 -13.67
C ARG A 130 -0.72 -1.14 -13.88
N ARG A 131 -1.60 -1.33 -14.87
CA ARG A 131 -2.12 -2.65 -15.23
C ARG A 131 -1.00 -3.59 -15.68
N THR A 132 -0.09 -3.11 -16.52
CA THR A 132 1.08 -3.85 -17.02
C THR A 132 1.97 -4.32 -15.86
N VAL A 133 2.29 -3.42 -14.93
CA VAL A 133 3.09 -3.75 -13.73
C VAL A 133 2.37 -4.81 -12.88
N GLN A 134 1.08 -4.65 -12.60
CA GLN A 134 0.29 -5.60 -11.82
C GLN A 134 0.24 -7.00 -12.45
N VAL A 135 0.08 -7.08 -13.77
CA VAL A 135 0.10 -8.35 -14.50
C VAL A 135 1.46 -9.01 -14.35
N MET A 136 2.55 -8.26 -14.50
CA MET A 136 3.91 -8.78 -14.32
C MET A 136 4.18 -9.27 -12.89
N GLU A 137 3.76 -8.52 -11.87
CA GLU A 137 3.86 -8.94 -10.47
C GLU A 137 3.12 -10.26 -10.23
N THR A 138 1.90 -10.38 -10.79
CA THR A 138 1.09 -11.60 -10.68
C THR A 138 1.80 -12.78 -11.35
N LEU A 139 2.41 -12.57 -12.52
CA LEU A 139 3.18 -13.61 -13.21
C LEU A 139 4.40 -14.03 -12.40
N ILE A 140 5.13 -13.09 -11.79
CA ILE A 140 6.27 -13.39 -10.91
C ILE A 140 5.82 -14.24 -9.71
N VAL A 141 4.73 -13.85 -9.03
CA VAL A 141 4.17 -14.64 -7.93
C VAL A 141 3.78 -16.05 -8.41
N ALA A 142 3.17 -16.17 -9.58
CA ALA A 142 2.77 -17.46 -10.15
C ALA A 142 3.96 -18.38 -10.52
N THR A 143 5.17 -17.86 -10.66
CA THR A 143 6.39 -18.69 -10.85
C THR A 143 6.87 -19.34 -9.56
N GLN A 144 6.43 -18.85 -8.40
CA GLN A 144 6.81 -19.44 -7.12
C GLN A 144 5.96 -20.68 -6.85
N PRO A 145 6.56 -21.78 -6.35
CA PRO A 145 5.77 -22.92 -5.92
C PRO A 145 4.81 -22.51 -4.81
N PRO A 146 3.59 -23.08 -4.74
CA PRO A 146 2.66 -22.77 -3.67
C PRO A 146 3.31 -23.13 -2.33
N TYR A 147 3.59 -22.11 -1.52
CA TYR A 147 4.09 -22.27 -0.15
C TYR A 147 2.91 -22.27 0.81
N THR A 148 2.72 -23.38 1.52
CA THR A 148 1.74 -23.47 2.61
C THR A 148 2.53 -23.53 3.92
N PRO A 149 2.53 -22.46 4.74
CA PRO A 149 3.22 -22.46 6.01
C PRO A 149 2.68 -23.57 6.92
N THR A 150 3.56 -24.20 7.69
CA THR A 150 3.20 -25.16 8.73
C THR A 150 2.76 -24.44 10.01
N ASP A 151 1.99 -25.10 10.87
CA ASP A 151 1.56 -24.55 12.15
C ASP A 151 2.74 -24.13 13.05
N ALA A 152 3.87 -24.85 12.95
CA ALA A 152 5.09 -24.52 13.69
C ALA A 152 5.73 -23.21 13.20
N GLU A 153 5.84 -23.02 11.88
CA GLU A 153 6.33 -21.77 11.29
C GLU A 153 5.39 -20.60 11.60
N LEU A 154 4.07 -20.82 11.55
CA LEU A 154 3.09 -19.80 11.93
C LEU A 154 3.22 -19.41 13.40
N LEU A 155 3.44 -20.38 14.30
CA LEU A 155 3.62 -20.10 15.71
C LEU A 155 4.92 -19.34 15.99
N GLU A 156 6.01 -19.70 15.29
CA GLU A 156 7.29 -18.97 15.38
C GLU A 156 7.13 -17.52 14.91
N GLU A 157 6.51 -17.32 13.75
CA GLU A 157 6.23 -15.99 13.18
C GLU A 157 5.24 -15.17 14.02
N TYR A 158 4.24 -15.81 14.61
CA TYR A 158 3.31 -15.15 15.54
C TYR A 158 4.05 -14.68 16.79
N ASN A 159 4.89 -15.53 17.38
CA ASN A 159 5.64 -15.18 18.58
C ASN A 159 6.70 -14.10 18.31
N SER A 160 7.32 -14.08 17.12
CA SER A 160 8.32 -13.07 16.76
C SER A 160 7.69 -11.68 16.56
N ARG A 161 6.41 -11.62 16.18
CA ARG A 161 5.65 -10.39 15.90
C ARG A 161 4.47 -10.17 16.84
N ILE A 162 4.49 -10.77 18.03
CA ILE A 162 3.35 -10.73 18.95
C ILE A 162 2.90 -9.30 19.28
N SER A 163 3.84 -8.36 19.36
CA SER A 163 3.58 -6.94 19.60
C SER A 163 2.81 -6.25 18.46
N GLU A 164 2.87 -6.75 17.22
CA GLU A 164 2.09 -6.24 16.09
C GLU A 164 0.61 -6.68 16.16
N PHE A 165 0.34 -7.76 16.90
CA PHE A 165 -0.99 -8.34 17.05
C PHE A 165 -1.67 -7.97 18.38
N GLU A 166 -1.01 -7.19 19.24
CA GLU A 166 -1.60 -6.69 20.47
C GLU A 166 -2.75 -5.72 20.14
N GLU A 167 -3.93 -6.01 20.69
CA GLU A 167 -5.01 -5.03 20.64
C GLU A 167 -4.68 -3.83 21.54
N PRO A 168 -4.88 -2.59 21.06
CA PRO A 168 -4.68 -1.41 21.90
C PRO A 168 -5.53 -1.51 23.17
N ALA A 169 -4.97 -1.07 24.31
CA ALA A 169 -5.70 -1.05 25.58
C ALA A 169 -7.07 -0.38 25.41
N ARG A 170 -8.12 -1.11 25.80
CA ARG A 170 -9.51 -0.65 25.69
C ARG A 170 -10.04 -0.28 27.05
N LEU A 171 -10.62 0.91 27.14
CA LEU A 171 -11.11 1.48 28.39
C LEU A 171 -12.64 1.56 28.38
N SER A 172 -13.22 1.34 29.57
CA SER A 172 -14.63 1.60 29.81
C SER A 172 -14.75 2.53 31.01
N PHE A 173 -15.38 3.69 30.81
CA PHE A 173 -15.52 4.69 31.86
C PHE A 173 -16.83 5.46 31.72
N ALA A 174 -17.23 6.10 32.81
CA ALA A 174 -18.32 7.07 32.82
C ALA A 174 -17.77 8.41 33.32
N HIS A 175 -18.32 9.50 32.80
CA HIS A 175 -17.84 10.84 33.14
C HIS A 175 -19.00 11.81 33.36
N VAL A 176 -18.68 12.90 34.03
CA VAL A 176 -19.48 14.12 34.10
C VAL A 176 -18.67 15.25 33.48
N PHE A 177 -19.34 16.13 32.77
CA PHE A 177 -18.72 17.19 31.98
C PHE A 177 -19.16 18.56 32.48
N LEU A 178 -18.24 19.50 32.52
CA LEU A 178 -18.52 20.91 32.79
C LEU A 178 -17.93 21.73 31.65
N ARG A 179 -18.73 22.64 31.10
CA ARG A 179 -18.24 23.59 30.11
C ARG A 179 -17.41 24.70 30.78
N PRO A 180 -16.50 25.35 30.05
CA PRO A 180 -15.69 26.44 30.60
C PRO A 180 -16.51 27.62 31.14
N ASP A 181 -17.74 27.82 30.64
CA ASP A 181 -18.66 28.90 30.99
C ASP A 181 -19.72 28.49 32.03
N THR A 182 -19.58 27.32 32.68
CA THR A 182 -20.51 26.88 33.73
C THR A 182 -20.44 27.82 34.95
N THR A 183 -21.53 27.94 35.70
CA THR A 183 -21.57 28.77 36.92
C THR A 183 -20.74 28.16 38.06
N ASP A 184 -20.06 29.00 38.83
CA ASP A 184 -19.20 28.58 39.96
C ASP A 184 -19.96 27.70 40.97
N GLU A 185 -21.22 28.03 41.27
CA GLU A 185 -22.07 27.26 42.18
C GLU A 185 -22.32 25.81 41.69
N ARG A 186 -22.50 25.63 40.37
CA ARG A 186 -22.73 24.30 39.79
C ARG A 186 -21.42 23.50 39.75
N ALA A 187 -20.31 24.15 39.41
CA ALA A 187 -18.99 23.53 39.46
C ALA A 187 -18.64 23.06 40.88
N GLU A 188 -18.85 23.90 41.90
CA GLU A 188 -18.61 23.52 43.29
C GLU A 188 -19.51 22.36 43.76
N THR A 189 -20.77 22.38 43.35
CA THR A 189 -21.73 21.31 43.69
C THR A 189 -21.28 19.97 43.09
N LEU A 190 -20.87 19.96 41.83
CA LEU A 190 -20.40 18.75 41.15
C LEU A 190 -19.09 18.24 41.78
N VAL A 191 -18.14 19.13 42.07
CA VAL A 191 -16.87 18.77 42.72
C VAL A 191 -17.11 18.18 44.12
N LYS A 192 -18.03 18.76 44.90
CA LYS A 192 -18.42 18.21 46.21
C LYS A 192 -19.05 16.82 46.07
N ALA A 193 -19.94 16.62 45.11
CA ALA A 193 -20.57 15.32 44.85
C ALA A 193 -19.55 14.24 44.46
N VAL A 194 -18.62 14.56 43.55
CA VAL A 194 -17.55 13.63 43.15
C VAL A 194 -16.61 13.33 44.32
N LYS A 195 -16.22 14.33 45.12
CA LYS A 195 -15.40 14.12 46.34
C LYS A 195 -16.10 13.29 47.41
N ALA A 196 -17.42 13.35 47.48
CA ALA A 196 -18.25 12.53 48.37
C ALA A 196 -18.43 11.09 47.85
N GLY A 197 -17.89 10.75 46.68
CA GLY A 197 -17.96 9.40 46.10
C GLY A 197 -19.23 9.14 45.28
N ALA A 198 -19.96 10.17 44.84
CA ALA A 198 -21.12 10.01 43.99
C ALA A 198 -20.75 9.31 42.67
N ILE A 199 -21.60 8.40 42.22
CA ILE A 199 -21.39 7.70 40.95
C ILE A 199 -21.65 8.72 39.81
N PRO A 200 -20.90 8.70 38.68
CA PRO A 200 -21.10 9.64 37.58
C PRO A 200 -22.55 9.72 37.06
N ASP A 201 -23.31 8.63 37.18
CA ASP A 201 -24.72 8.60 36.81
C ASP A 201 -25.61 9.47 37.71
N GLU A 202 -25.31 9.55 39.00
CA GLU A 202 -26.04 10.36 39.99
C GLU A 202 -25.65 11.83 39.85
N ALA A 203 -24.38 12.09 39.60
CA ALA A 203 -23.84 13.44 39.38
C ALA A 203 -24.26 14.05 38.03
N ARG A 204 -24.90 13.29 37.13
CA ARG A 204 -25.34 13.74 35.81
C ARG A 204 -26.33 14.90 35.85
N SER A 205 -27.21 14.97 36.86
CA SER A 205 -28.18 16.07 36.98
C SER A 205 -27.51 17.45 37.09
N SER A 206 -26.25 17.47 37.54
CA SER A 206 -25.44 18.66 37.72
C SER A 206 -24.33 18.78 36.64
N SER A 207 -24.33 17.90 35.64
CA SER A 207 -23.40 17.90 34.50
C SER A 207 -23.95 18.75 33.34
N ASP A 208 -23.06 19.38 32.59
CA ASP A 208 -23.37 19.93 31.29
C ASP A 208 -23.55 18.83 30.23
N VAL A 209 -24.21 19.20 29.12
CA VAL A 209 -24.44 18.27 28.01
C VAL A 209 -23.14 18.01 27.26
N PHE A 210 -22.76 16.74 27.16
CA PHE A 210 -21.66 16.29 26.31
C PHE A 210 -22.22 15.46 25.14
N LEU A 211 -21.99 15.92 23.91
CA LEU A 211 -22.67 15.40 22.72
C LEU A 211 -22.33 13.94 22.40
N ALA A 212 -21.10 13.49 22.70
CA ALA A 212 -20.69 12.11 22.45
C ALA A 212 -21.19 11.11 23.52
N GLY A 213 -21.92 11.58 24.54
CA GLY A 213 -22.50 10.76 25.59
C GLY A 213 -21.63 10.64 26.85
N TYR A 214 -22.15 9.97 27.88
CA TYR A 214 -21.57 10.00 29.24
C TYR A 214 -20.91 8.69 29.66
N ARG A 215 -21.04 7.64 28.84
CA ARG A 215 -20.51 6.30 29.15
C ARG A 215 -19.89 5.73 27.89
N PHE A 216 -18.61 5.41 28.01
CA PHE A 216 -17.80 4.83 26.96
C PHE A 216 -17.46 3.41 27.35
N ARG A 217 -17.60 2.48 26.41
CA ARG A 217 -17.34 1.07 26.61
C ARG A 217 -16.39 0.60 25.53
N ASN A 218 -15.36 -0.13 25.95
CA ASN A 218 -14.41 -0.77 25.07
C ASN A 218 -13.72 0.18 24.07
N SER A 219 -13.47 1.43 24.49
CA SER A 219 -12.94 2.51 23.65
C SER A 219 -11.41 2.50 23.66
N SER A 220 -10.80 2.66 22.48
CA SER A 220 -9.34 2.81 22.39
C SER A 220 -8.90 4.21 22.81
N LEU A 221 -7.62 4.39 23.16
CA LEU A 221 -7.07 5.73 23.45
C LEU A 221 -7.21 6.69 22.27
N LEU A 222 -7.14 6.19 21.03
CA LEU A 222 -7.34 7.01 19.83
C LEU A 222 -8.80 7.50 19.73
N ASP A 223 -9.78 6.64 20.02
CA ASP A 223 -11.19 7.04 20.03
C ASP A 223 -11.48 8.08 21.11
N ILE A 224 -10.85 7.92 22.28
CA ILE A 224 -10.94 8.87 23.38
C ILE A 224 -10.29 10.21 22.99
N SER A 225 -9.10 10.20 22.38
CA SER A 225 -8.42 11.41 21.90
C SER A 225 -9.27 12.18 20.89
N ARG A 226 -9.92 11.49 19.94
CA ARG A 226 -10.81 12.12 18.96
C ARG A 226 -12.02 12.82 19.57
N GLN A 227 -12.49 12.36 20.73
CA GLN A 227 -13.69 12.90 21.38
C GLN A 227 -13.39 13.93 22.48
N PHE A 228 -12.30 13.73 23.22
CA PHE A 228 -11.94 14.53 24.40
C PHE A 228 -10.65 15.36 24.22
N GLY A 229 -9.91 15.13 23.14
CA GLY A 229 -8.60 15.72 22.88
C GLY A 229 -7.43 14.85 23.36
N ASP A 230 -6.28 15.05 22.74
CA ASP A 230 -5.06 14.26 23.00
C ASP A 230 -4.61 14.33 24.46
N GLN A 231 -4.67 15.52 25.06
CA GLN A 231 -4.24 15.75 26.43
C GLN A 231 -5.04 14.89 27.43
N PHE A 232 -6.36 14.80 27.27
CA PHE A 232 -7.21 14.00 28.14
C PHE A 232 -6.89 12.51 28.02
N ALA A 233 -6.68 12.01 26.79
CA ALA A 233 -6.35 10.61 26.57
C ALA A 233 -5.00 10.23 27.21
N ILE A 234 -3.99 11.11 27.11
CA ILE A 234 -2.67 10.92 27.74
C ILE A 234 -2.82 10.84 29.27
N GLU A 235 -3.49 11.82 29.88
CA GLU A 235 -3.65 11.86 31.35
C GLU A 235 -4.48 10.68 31.88
N LEU A 236 -5.55 10.28 31.17
CA LEU A 236 -6.35 9.13 31.53
C LEU A 236 -5.53 7.84 31.48
N SER A 237 -4.70 7.67 30.46
CA SER A 237 -3.82 6.49 30.32
C SER A 237 -2.75 6.42 31.41
N ALA A 238 -2.18 7.56 31.80
CA ALA A 238 -1.19 7.65 32.86
C ALA A 238 -1.78 7.24 34.21
N LYS A 239 -3.02 7.67 34.50
CA LYS A 239 -3.72 7.35 35.75
C LYS A 239 -4.14 5.90 35.91
N LEU A 240 -4.15 5.12 34.83
CA LEU A 240 -4.49 3.70 34.85
C LEU A 240 -3.26 2.79 34.91
N SER A 241 -2.07 3.37 34.73
CA SER A 241 -0.79 2.67 34.81
C SER A 241 -0.15 2.75 36.22
N ASP A 242 -0.70 3.58 37.11
CA ASP A 242 -0.34 3.73 38.53
C ASP A 242 -1.21 2.84 39.44
#